data_AF-A0A241VLQ6-F1
#
_entry.id   AF-A0A241VLQ6-F1
#
_cell.length_a   1.000
_cell.length_b   1.000
_cell.length_c   1.000
_cell.angle_alpha   90.00
_cell.angle_beta   90.00
_cell.angle_gamma   90.00
#
_symmetry.space_group_name_H-M   'P 1'
#
loop_
_entity.id
_entity.type
_entity.pdbx_description
1 polymer ?
#
loop_
_entity_poly.entity_id
_entity_poly.type
_entity_poly.pdbx_seq_one_letter_code
_entity_poly.pdbx_strand_id
1 'polypeptide(L)' 'MVEIEIDKTEIGSLLNLAGNFLLSLSYDEYKELILVPVRQSKEEIYYMQYKGLKCTISSETAQKLIDIGVPVSDVLPY' A
#
# COMPACT_ATOMS: atom_id res chain seq x y z
N MET A 1 -17.66 3.95 2.28
CA MET A 1 -17.66 3.81 3.75
C MET A 1 -16.45 2.97 4.08
N VAL A 2 -15.56 3.47 4.92
CA VAL A 2 -14.38 2.72 5.39
C VAL A 2 -14.69 2.33 6.83
N GLU A 3 -14.68 1.03 7.11
CA GLU A 3 -14.74 0.53 8.47
C GLU A 3 -13.33 0.59 9.05
N ILE A 4 -13.21 1.21 10.23
CA ILE A 4 -11.95 1.36 10.94
C ILE A 4 -12.06 0.55 12.22
N GLU A 5 -11.29 -0.52 12.31
CA GLU A 5 -11.10 -1.27 13.56
C GLU A 5 -9.72 -0.90 14.13
N ILE A 6 -9.69 -0.51 15.40
CA ILE A 6 -8.46 -0.15 16.10
C ILE A 6 -8.08 -1.32 16.99
N ASP A 7 -7.04 -2.05 16.60
CA ASP A 7 -6.44 -3.07 17.45
C ASP A 7 -5.35 -2.43 18.31
N LYS A 8 -5.48 -2.57 19.64
CA LYS A 8 -4.52 -2.03 20.61
C LYS A 8 -3.61 -3.17 21.06
N THR A 9 -2.39 -3.16 20.56
CA THR A 9 -1.32 -4.07 20.97
C THR A 9 -0.38 -3.37 21.96
N GLU A 10 0.45 -4.12 22.68
CA GLU A 10 1.46 -3.55 23.60
C GLU A 10 2.51 -2.66 22.87
N ILE A 11 2.60 -2.75 21.55
CA ILE A 11 3.57 -2.04 20.70
C ILE A 11 2.93 -0.81 20.02
N GLY A 12 1.59 -0.67 20.07
CA GLY A 12 0.88 0.48 19.50
C GLY A 12 -0.54 0.14 19.01
N SER A 13 -1.14 1.11 18.32
CA SER A 13 -2.46 0.96 17.70
C SER A 13 -2.32 0.60 16.22
N LEU A 14 -2.90 -0.52 15.80
CA LEU A 14 -3.07 -0.88 14.39
C LEU A 14 -4.45 -0.46 13.92
N LEU A 15 -4.52 0.18 12.76
CA LEU A 15 -5.77 0.53 12.10
C LEU A 15 -6.04 -0.48 11.00
N ASN A 16 -7.04 -1.33 11.19
CA ASN A 16 -7.53 -2.20 10.13
C ASN A 16 -8.61 -1.44 9.35
N LEU A 17 -8.33 -1.16 8.09
CA LEU A 17 -9.22 -0.42 7.20
C LEU A 17 -9.89 -1.40 6.23
N ALA A 18 -11.21 -1.54 6.31
CA ALA A 18 -11.98 -2.35 5.38
C ALA A 18 -12.88 -1.46 4.51
N GLY A 19 -12.87 -1.72 3.20
CA GLY A 19 -13.70 -1.00 2.21
C GLY A 19 -12.89 -0.17 1.22
N ASN A 20 -13.59 0.62 0.41
CA ASN A 20 -12.98 1.46 -0.62
C ASN A 20 -12.64 2.84 -0.07
N PHE A 21 -11.38 3.25 -0.23
CA PHE A 21 -10.93 4.62 0.03
C PHE A 21 -10.26 5.20 -1.22
N LEU A 22 -10.29 6.53 -1.34
CA LEU A 22 -9.64 7.25 -2.42
C LEU A 22 -8.44 8.01 -1.84
N LEU A 23 -7.25 7.68 -2.33
CA LEU A 23 -6.01 8.35 -1.96
C LEU A 23 -5.62 9.29 -3.11
N SER A 24 -5.75 10.59 -2.88
CA SER A 24 -5.29 11.62 -3.81
C SER A 24 -3.93 12.12 -3.36
N LEU A 25 -2.91 11.91 -4.19
CA LEU A 25 -1.56 12.41 -3.96
C LEU A 25 -1.21 13.44 -5.05
N SER A 26 -0.35 14.39 -4.71
CA SER A 26 0.32 15.21 -5.72
C SER A 26 1.36 14.39 -6.49
N TYR A 27 1.81 14.91 -7.64
CA TYR A 27 2.79 14.22 -8.47
C TYR A 27 4.10 13.90 -7.74
N ASP A 28 4.54 14.79 -6.84
CA ASP A 28 5.74 14.56 -6.05
C ASP A 28 5.52 13.55 -4.92
N GLU A 29 4.34 13.54 -4.31
CA GLU A 29 3.99 12.54 -3.28
C GLU A 29 3.86 11.12 -3.86
N TYR A 30 3.48 10.96 -5.13
CA TYR A 30 3.50 9.64 -5.77
C TYR A 30 4.92 9.03 -5.79
N LYS A 31 5.97 9.84 -5.85
CA LYS A 31 7.36 9.35 -5.83
C LYS A 31 7.78 8.83 -4.46
N GLU A 32 7.05 9.18 -3.40
CA GLU A 32 7.26 8.66 -2.04
C GLU A 32 6.60 7.30 -1.82
N LEU A 33 5.76 6.83 -2.75
CA LEU A 33 5.18 5.49 -2.69
C LEU A 33 6.25 4.44 -2.91
N ILE A 34 6.08 3.29 -2.25
CA ILE A 34 6.91 2.12 -2.46
C ILE A 34 6.01 0.93 -2.76
N LEU A 35 6.29 0.26 -3.88
CA LEU A 35 5.60 -0.97 -4.27
C LEU A 35 6.50 -2.17 -3.99
N VAL A 36 5.93 -3.25 -3.44
CA VAL A 36 6.65 -4.49 -3.19
C VAL A 36 5.85 -5.67 -3.73
N PRO A 37 6.37 -6.42 -4.71
CA PRO A 37 5.67 -7.57 -5.28
C PRO A 37 5.62 -8.72 -4.27
N VAL A 38 4.47 -9.35 -4.10
CA VAL A 38 4.27 -10.46 -3.17
C VAL A 38 4.33 -11.77 -3.95
N ARG A 39 5.44 -12.50 -3.83
CA ARG A 39 5.68 -13.76 -4.58
C ARG A 39 4.99 -15.00 -4.01
N GLN A 40 4.13 -14.86 -3.00
CA GLN A 40 3.56 -16.00 -2.26
C GLN A 40 2.15 -16.43 -2.70
N SER A 41 1.49 -15.64 -3.55
CA SER A 41 0.10 -15.87 -3.92
C SER A 41 -0.02 -16.43 -5.33
N LYS A 42 -1.05 -17.26 -5.57
CA LYS A 42 -1.46 -17.70 -6.93
C LYS A 42 -1.89 -16.52 -7.82
N GLU A 43 -2.15 -15.37 -7.21
CA GLU A 43 -2.43 -14.09 -7.86
C GLU A 43 -1.27 -13.14 -7.62
N GLU A 44 -0.83 -12.44 -8.67
CA GLU A 44 0.16 -11.37 -8.53
C GLU A 44 -0.49 -10.18 -7.80
N ILE A 45 -0.03 -9.93 -6.58
CA ILE A 45 -0.46 -8.80 -5.75
C ILE A 45 0.76 -7.98 -5.33
N TYR A 46 0.56 -6.70 -5.05
CA TYR A 46 1.60 -5.79 -4.58
C TYR A 46 1.21 -5.22 -3.23
N TYR A 47 2.20 -5.05 -2.35
CA TYR A 47 2.05 -4.13 -1.23
C TYR A 47 2.41 -2.72 -1.69
N MET A 48 1.56 -1.77 -1.33
CA MET A 48 1.81 -0.35 -1.48
C MET A 48 2.04 0.24 -0.09
N GLN A 49 3.14 0.96 0.07
CA GLN A 49 3.41 1.75 1.26
C GLN A 49 3.46 3.24 0.91
N TYR A 50 2.76 4.04 1.71
CA TYR A 50 2.89 5.49 1.74
C TYR A 50 3.01 5.94 3.20
N LYS A 51 4.19 6.40 3.61
CA LYS A 51 4.45 6.79 5.01
C LYS A 51 4.05 5.64 5.96
N GLY A 52 3.08 5.87 6.85
CA GLY A 52 2.54 4.86 7.77
C GLY A 52 1.40 4.00 7.20
N LEU A 53 0.91 4.28 5.99
CA LEU A 53 -0.13 3.50 5.34
C LEU A 53 0.48 2.34 4.57
N LYS A 54 0.03 1.13 4.84
CA LYS A 54 0.38 -0.09 4.09
C LYS A 54 -0.92 -0.75 3.63
N CYS A 55 -1.06 -1.03 2.34
CA CYS A 55 -2.21 -1.76 1.81
C CYS A 55 -1.81 -2.70 0.68
N THR A 56 -2.64 -3.70 0.44
CA THR A 56 -2.50 -4.58 -0.73
C THR A 56 -3.26 -3.97 -1.90
N ILE A 57 -2.64 -3.97 -3.07
CA ILE A 57 -3.24 -3.53 -4.33
C ILE A 57 -3.14 -4.63 -5.39
N SER A 58 -4.00 -4.56 -6.41
CA SER A 58 -3.94 -5.47 -7.56
C SER A 58 -2.74 -5.16 -8.44
N SER A 59 -2.32 -6.14 -9.26
CA SER A 59 -1.26 -5.93 -10.25
C SER A 59 -1.61 -4.88 -11.30
N GLU A 60 -2.89 -4.75 -11.69
CA GLU A 60 -3.32 -3.70 -12.63
C GLU A 60 -3.08 -2.30 -12.04
N THR A 61 -3.43 -2.09 -10.77
CA THR A 61 -3.18 -0.82 -10.08
C THR A 61 -1.68 -0.58 -9.90
N ALA A 62 -0.91 -1.61 -9.54
CA ALA A 62 0.53 -1.50 -9.41
C ALA A 62 1.21 -1.07 -10.72
N GLN A 63 0.81 -1.66 -11.86
CA GLN A 63 1.39 -1.30 -13.15
C GLN A 63 1.14 0.17 -13.51
N LYS A 64 -0.08 0.67 -13.27
CA LYS A 64 -0.40 2.11 -13.48
C LYS A 64 0.48 3.03 -12.63
N LEU A 65 0.79 2.61 -11.39
CA LEU A 65 1.68 3.36 -10.51
C LEU A 65 3.14 3.30 -10.98
N ILE A 66 3.61 2.14 -11.45
CA ILE A 66 4.95 1.99 -12.04
C ILE A 66 5.10 2.90 -13.27
N ASP A 67 4.08 2.95 -14.14
CA ASP A 67 4.10 3.75 -15.37
C ASP A 67 4.23 5.26 -15.09
N ILE A 68 3.76 5.74 -13.93
CA ILE A 68 3.92 7.14 -13.49
C ILE A 68 5.21 7.38 -12.68
N GLY A 69 6.06 6.36 -12.53
CA GLY A 69 7.40 6.47 -11.94
C GLY A 69 7.48 6.08 -10.45
N VAL A 70 6.50 5.38 -9.91
CA VAL A 70 6.57 4.85 -8.53
C VAL A 70 7.63 3.74 -8.44
N PRO A 71 8.57 3.79 -7.47
CA PRO A 71 9.60 2.78 -7.33
C PRO A 71 9.05 1.42 -6.86
N VAL A 72 9.64 0.36 -7.40
CA VAL A 72 9.43 -1.02 -6.95
C VAL A 72 10.64 -1.47 -6.13
N SER A 73 10.39 -2.01 -4.95
CA SER A 73 11.39 -2.55 -4.02
C SER A 73 11.14 -4.04 -3.81
N ASP A 74 12.22 -4.80 -3.58
CA ASP A 74 12.10 -6.22 -3.20
C ASP A 74 11.66 -6.39 -1.74
N VAL A 75 11.79 -5.35 -0.90
CA VAL A 75 11.52 -5.39 0.54
C VAL A 75 10.80 -4.11 0.98
N LEU A 76 9.81 -4.25 1.87
CA LEU A 76 9.17 -3.10 2.51
C LEU A 76 10.14 -2.47 3.53
N PRO A 77 10.38 -1.16 3.49
CA PRO A 77 11.11 -0.50 4.56
C PRO A 77 10.33 -0.58 5.89
N TYR A 78 11.07 -0.84 6.96
CA TYR A 78 10.56 -0.90 8.34
C TYR A 78 10.09 0.48 8.82
#